data_AF-A0A1H1WE72-F1
#
_entry.id   AF-A0A1H1WE72-F1
#
_cell.length_a   1.000
_cell.length_b   1.000
_cell.length_c   1.000
_cell.angle_alpha   90.00
_cell.angle_beta   90.00
_cell.angle_gamma   90.00
#
_symmetry.space_group_name_H-M   'P 1'
#
loop_
_entity.id
_entity.type
_entity.pdbx_description
1 polymer ?
#
loop_
_entity_poly.entity_id
_entity_poly.type
_entity_poly.pdbx_seq_one_letter_code
_entity_poly.pdbx_strand_id
1 'polypeptide(L)'
;MLAKSLKRLVIAAFVGAGLVLAAVQPAAAAAAPAAQIALSPASGPAGSAVTVAGTGFKAATTGTVIIGSATFAFKTSSTGAFSAGVSIPSGSTGNVTVTAKTSSVKASALFAVQAAATPPPPASNALLRFGAATAGGPLASAELDEVATLAGENPTMVLSYKDFLQAPPLAELDAVQARGATPLVTWEPWAWGGGVDQPAYALDRIAAGDFDARILQWGQALTSWGKPVMLRFAHEMNGNWYPWAEGVNGNQAGDYVAAWRHVHDVMASTGAGNVQWVWSPNVPYWGSTDLAGLYPGAGYVDIVALDGYNWGTSQSWSSWVAPQDLFGPGISQLRGLAAGKPILIAEVASSELGGSKASWNTALVSYLSAQPDVMGFVWFHLQKETDWRINSSDASAAAFKSALAARRT
;
A
#
# COMPACT_ATOMS: atom_id res chain seq x y z
N MET A 1 6.59 -49.48 -8.37
CA MET A 1 6.08 -50.39 -9.41
C MET A 1 4.67 -49.95 -9.78
N LEU A 2 4.47 -49.57 -11.05
CA LEU A 2 3.27 -49.68 -11.92
C LEU A 2 1.86 -49.39 -11.35
N ALA A 3 0.93 -48.74 -12.05
CA ALA A 3 0.89 -48.16 -13.40
C ALA A 3 -0.42 -47.36 -13.57
N LYS A 4 -0.36 -46.36 -14.46
CA LYS A 4 -1.49 -45.69 -15.13
C LYS A 4 -2.39 -46.70 -15.87
N SER A 5 -3.67 -46.38 -16.03
CA SER A 5 -4.38 -46.74 -17.28
C SER A 5 -5.44 -45.72 -17.69
N LEU A 6 -5.15 -45.11 -18.84
CA LEU A 6 -6.01 -44.37 -19.74
C LEU A 6 -6.89 -45.36 -20.51
N LYS A 7 -8.19 -45.07 -20.76
CA LYS A 7 -8.91 -45.63 -21.91
C LYS A 7 -9.88 -44.60 -22.51
N ARG A 8 -9.56 -44.24 -23.76
CA ARG A 8 -10.45 -43.63 -24.76
C ARG A 8 -11.49 -44.66 -25.20
N LEU A 9 -12.71 -44.23 -25.54
CA LEU A 9 -13.61 -45.02 -26.39
C LEU A 9 -14.17 -44.15 -27.52
N VAL A 10 -14.06 -44.72 -28.72
CA VAL A 10 -14.46 -44.17 -30.03
C VAL A 10 -15.84 -44.74 -30.40
N ILE A 11 -16.72 -43.82 -30.79
CA ILE A 11 -17.76 -43.83 -31.86
C ILE A 11 -18.32 -45.19 -32.32
N ALA A 12 -19.65 -45.31 -32.28
CA ALA A 12 -20.44 -46.06 -33.25
C ALA A 12 -21.58 -45.17 -33.78
N ALA A 13 -21.62 -45.01 -35.10
CA ALA A 13 -22.57 -44.19 -35.85
C ALA A 13 -23.80 -45.01 -36.28
N PHE A 14 -24.99 -44.44 -36.14
CA PHE A 14 -26.20 -44.91 -36.82
C PHE A 14 -26.58 -43.91 -37.92
N VAL A 15 -26.60 -44.40 -39.16
CA VAL A 15 -27.02 -43.68 -40.37
C VAL A 15 -28.53 -43.83 -40.51
N GLY A 16 -29.28 -42.75 -40.32
CA GLY A 16 -30.68 -42.63 -40.69
C GLY A 16 -30.81 -41.65 -41.87
N ALA A 17 -31.06 -42.17 -43.06
CA ALA A 17 -31.29 -41.38 -44.26
C ALA A 17 -32.71 -40.79 -44.24
N GLY A 18 -32.82 -39.49 -43.96
CA GLY A 18 -34.04 -38.70 -44.15
C GLY A 18 -33.78 -37.62 -45.21
N LEU A 19 -34.40 -37.77 -46.39
CA LEU A 19 -34.48 -36.68 -47.37
C LEU A 19 -35.32 -35.53 -46.78
N VAL A 20 -34.68 -34.40 -46.48
CA VAL A 20 -35.36 -33.14 -46.18
C VAL A 20 -35.11 -32.19 -47.35
N LEU A 21 -36.18 -31.83 -48.07
CA LEU A 21 -36.15 -30.73 -49.03
C LEU A 21 -35.87 -29.43 -48.25
N ALA A 22 -34.69 -28.86 -48.46
CA ALA A 22 -34.36 -27.53 -47.97
C ALA A 22 -35.13 -26.48 -48.79
N ALA A 23 -36.21 -25.95 -48.22
CA ALA A 23 -36.76 -24.68 -48.66
C ALA A 23 -35.77 -23.57 -48.24
N VAL A 24 -35.09 -22.97 -49.21
CA VAL A 24 -34.29 -21.77 -48.99
C VAL A 24 -35.27 -20.64 -48.70
N GLN A 25 -35.45 -20.29 -47.43
CA GLN A 25 -36.09 -19.03 -47.07
C GLN A 25 -35.14 -17.88 -47.47
N PRO A 26 -35.63 -16.81 -48.12
CA PRO A 26 -34.83 -15.61 -48.30
C PRO A 26 -34.46 -15.07 -46.91
N ALA A 27 -33.16 -14.84 -46.69
CA ALA A 27 -32.68 -14.19 -45.48
C ALA A 27 -33.41 -12.85 -45.33
N ALA A 28 -34.23 -12.74 -44.29
CA ALA A 28 -34.81 -11.46 -43.90
C ALA A 28 -33.65 -10.50 -43.63
N ALA A 29 -33.61 -9.37 -44.33
CA ALA A 29 -32.64 -8.32 -44.09
C ALA A 29 -32.68 -7.97 -42.60
N ALA A 30 -31.57 -8.19 -41.90
CA ALA A 30 -31.42 -7.77 -40.51
C ALA A 30 -31.76 -6.27 -40.43
N ALA A 31 -32.67 -5.90 -39.52
CA ALA A 31 -33.00 -4.51 -39.29
C ALA A 31 -31.71 -3.72 -39.01
N ALA A 32 -31.57 -2.55 -39.65
CA ALA A 32 -30.41 -1.70 -39.44
C ALA A 32 -30.24 -1.43 -37.93
N PRO A 33 -29.03 -1.56 -37.37
CA PRO A 33 -28.81 -1.40 -35.94
C PRO A 33 -29.26 0.00 -35.50
N ALA A 34 -29.96 0.07 -34.37
CA ALA A 34 -30.35 1.34 -33.78
C ALA A 34 -29.13 2.22 -33.53
N ALA A 35 -29.30 3.53 -33.68
CA ALA A 35 -28.20 4.45 -33.53
C ALA A 35 -27.68 4.47 -32.09
N GLN A 36 -26.36 4.48 -31.95
CA GLN A 36 -25.67 4.44 -30.67
C GLN A 36 -24.45 5.35 -30.70
N ILE A 37 -24.04 5.83 -29.53
CA ILE A 37 -22.76 6.52 -29.33
C ILE A 37 -22.00 5.93 -28.14
N ALA A 38 -20.68 5.96 -28.23
CA ALA A 38 -19.74 5.62 -27.17
C ALA A 38 -18.80 6.80 -26.90
N LEU A 39 -18.44 6.98 -25.63
CA LEU A 39 -17.55 8.05 -25.17
C LEU A 39 -16.21 7.46 -24.78
N SER A 40 -15.12 8.11 -25.21
CA SER A 40 -13.75 7.74 -24.82
C SER A 40 -12.95 8.99 -24.46
N PRO A 41 -12.66 9.23 -23.17
CA PRO A 41 -13.16 8.49 -22.00
C PRO A 41 -14.66 8.75 -21.72
N ALA A 42 -15.30 7.87 -20.95
CA ALA A 42 -16.70 8.02 -20.51
C ALA A 42 -16.83 8.73 -19.14
N SER A 43 -15.71 9.07 -18.50
CA SER A 43 -15.66 9.82 -17.24
C SER A 43 -14.39 10.66 -17.16
N GLY A 44 -14.39 11.67 -16.29
CA GLY A 44 -13.27 12.58 -16.07
C GLY A 44 -13.69 13.94 -15.49
N PRO A 45 -12.76 14.86 -15.22
CA PRO A 45 -13.10 16.19 -14.72
C PRO A 45 -13.89 17.01 -15.75
N ALA A 46 -14.63 18.02 -15.27
CA ALA A 46 -15.19 19.05 -16.16
C ALA A 46 -14.07 19.68 -17.00
N GLY A 47 -14.31 19.92 -18.29
CA GLY A 47 -13.28 20.34 -19.25
C GLY A 47 -12.57 19.19 -19.98
N SER A 48 -12.84 17.93 -19.64
CA SER A 48 -12.22 16.78 -20.32
C SER A 48 -12.46 16.80 -21.83
N ALA A 49 -11.40 16.53 -22.60
CA ALA A 49 -11.51 16.19 -24.01
C ALA A 49 -12.01 14.75 -24.15
N VAL A 50 -13.07 14.55 -24.94
CA VAL A 50 -13.77 13.28 -25.11
C VAL A 50 -13.94 13.00 -26.59
N THR A 51 -13.70 11.77 -27.01
CA THR A 51 -14.05 11.29 -28.34
C THR A 51 -15.45 10.68 -28.29
N VAL A 52 -16.34 11.16 -29.15
CA VAL A 52 -17.68 10.59 -29.37
C VAL A 52 -17.65 9.80 -30.66
N ALA A 53 -17.75 8.48 -30.55
CA ALA A 53 -17.87 7.57 -31.68
C ALA A 53 -19.33 7.13 -31.81
N GLY A 54 -19.91 7.21 -33.01
CA GLY A 54 -21.29 6.78 -33.23
C GLY A 54 -21.48 5.91 -34.46
N THR A 55 -22.48 5.03 -34.40
CA THR A 55 -22.87 4.08 -35.46
C THR A 55 -24.39 4.02 -35.59
N GLY A 56 -24.91 3.49 -36.69
CA GLY A 56 -26.36 3.37 -36.94
C GLY A 56 -27.03 4.70 -37.34
N PHE A 57 -26.26 5.71 -37.74
CA PHE A 57 -26.78 6.94 -38.33
C PHE A 57 -26.91 6.80 -39.85
N LYS A 58 -27.67 7.69 -40.49
CA LYS A 58 -27.76 7.72 -41.96
C LYS A 58 -26.40 8.09 -42.56
N ALA A 59 -26.00 7.43 -43.63
CA ALA A 59 -24.75 7.68 -44.33
C ALA A 59 -24.66 9.12 -44.88
N ALA A 60 -23.42 9.64 -44.98
CA ALA A 60 -23.09 10.95 -45.57
C ALA A 60 -23.91 12.15 -45.06
N THR A 61 -24.37 12.09 -43.81
CA THR A 61 -25.30 13.05 -43.20
C THR A 61 -24.56 13.91 -42.17
N THR A 62 -24.81 15.21 -42.19
CA THR A 62 -24.30 16.14 -41.16
C THR A 62 -25.18 16.05 -39.91
N GLY A 63 -24.53 16.06 -38.75
CA GLY A 63 -25.19 16.09 -37.45
C GLY A 63 -24.43 16.94 -36.44
N THR A 64 -24.95 16.96 -35.23
CA THR A 64 -24.42 17.74 -34.11
C THR A 64 -24.38 16.87 -32.86
N VAL A 65 -23.24 16.87 -32.16
CA VAL A 65 -23.14 16.44 -30.77
C VAL A 65 -23.48 17.62 -29.87
N ILE A 66 -24.34 17.39 -28.87
CA ILE A 66 -24.86 18.39 -27.95
C ILE A 66 -24.50 17.97 -26.52
N ILE A 67 -23.91 18.89 -25.75
CA ILE A 67 -23.55 18.71 -24.34
C ILE A 67 -23.92 19.98 -23.58
N GLY A 68 -25.07 19.98 -22.89
CA GLY A 68 -25.62 21.22 -22.33
C GLY A 68 -25.87 22.27 -23.42
N SER A 69 -25.23 23.43 -23.33
CA SER A 69 -25.25 24.48 -24.37
C SER A 69 -24.16 24.34 -25.44
N ALA A 70 -23.17 23.48 -25.24
CA ALA A 70 -22.08 23.26 -26.20
C ALA A 70 -22.53 22.36 -27.35
N THR A 71 -22.09 22.69 -28.57
CA THR A 71 -22.42 21.93 -29.79
C THR A 71 -21.19 21.70 -30.66
N PHE A 72 -21.08 20.52 -31.25
CA PHE A 72 -19.96 20.09 -32.07
C PHE A 72 -20.48 19.41 -33.34
N ALA A 73 -20.09 19.90 -34.52
CA ALA A 73 -20.54 19.32 -35.78
C ALA A 73 -19.83 18.00 -36.09
N PHE A 74 -20.53 17.07 -36.71
CA PHE A 74 -19.94 15.86 -37.29
C PHE A 74 -20.58 15.55 -38.66
N LYS A 75 -19.90 14.72 -39.45
CA LYS A 75 -20.45 14.15 -40.67
C LYS A 75 -20.24 12.65 -40.66
N THR A 76 -21.29 11.89 -40.97
CA THR A 76 -21.19 10.43 -41.03
C THR A 76 -20.50 9.98 -42.32
N SER A 77 -19.79 8.85 -42.23
CA SER A 77 -19.20 8.13 -43.35
C SER A 77 -20.26 7.47 -44.24
N SER A 78 -19.82 6.78 -45.29
CA SER A 78 -20.70 5.97 -46.16
C SER A 78 -21.40 4.82 -45.43
N THR A 79 -20.90 4.40 -44.27
CA THR A 79 -21.51 3.35 -43.44
C THR A 79 -22.37 3.91 -42.30
N GLY A 80 -22.51 5.24 -42.20
CA GLY A 80 -23.27 5.86 -41.11
C GLY A 80 -22.51 5.98 -39.79
N ALA A 81 -21.21 5.72 -39.78
CA ALA A 81 -20.35 5.90 -38.61
C ALA A 81 -19.73 7.31 -38.56
N PHE A 82 -19.45 7.84 -37.36
CA PHE A 82 -18.70 9.08 -37.17
C PHE A 82 -17.78 9.02 -35.93
N SER A 83 -16.81 9.92 -35.89
CA SER A 83 -16.00 10.22 -34.71
C SER A 83 -15.86 11.74 -34.59
N ALA A 84 -16.07 12.29 -33.40
CA ALA A 84 -15.95 13.72 -33.11
C ALA A 84 -15.27 13.94 -31.77
N GLY A 85 -14.25 14.82 -31.74
CA GLY A 85 -13.68 15.33 -30.50
C GLY A 85 -14.57 16.42 -29.91
N VAL A 86 -14.91 16.30 -28.64
CA VAL A 86 -15.73 17.26 -27.90
C VAL A 86 -15.07 17.59 -26.55
N SER A 87 -15.49 18.69 -25.94
CA SER A 87 -15.07 19.04 -24.58
C SER A 87 -16.28 19.09 -23.65
N ILE A 88 -16.16 18.48 -22.48
CA ILE A 88 -17.19 18.56 -21.45
C ILE A 88 -17.20 19.99 -20.88
N PRO A 89 -18.35 20.68 -20.80
CA PRO A 89 -18.39 22.06 -20.32
C PRO A 89 -17.76 22.23 -18.93
N SER A 90 -16.95 23.28 -18.78
CA SER A 90 -16.39 23.68 -17.48
C SER A 90 -17.52 23.99 -16.48
N GLY A 91 -17.43 23.46 -15.26
CA GLY A 91 -18.47 23.62 -14.22
C GLY A 91 -19.57 22.56 -14.25
N SER A 92 -19.51 21.58 -15.15
CA SER A 92 -20.40 20.41 -15.09
C SER A 92 -20.19 19.62 -13.78
N THR A 93 -21.24 19.02 -13.24
CA THR A 93 -21.20 18.14 -12.06
C THR A 93 -22.11 16.93 -12.27
N GLY A 94 -21.76 15.78 -11.68
CA GLY A 94 -22.57 14.57 -11.81
C GLY A 94 -22.57 14.00 -13.23
N ASN A 95 -23.69 13.41 -13.66
CA ASN A 95 -23.80 12.82 -14.99
C ASN A 95 -24.22 13.86 -16.03
N VAL A 96 -23.40 14.02 -17.07
CA VAL A 96 -23.66 14.90 -18.21
C VAL A 96 -24.12 14.08 -19.40
N THR A 97 -25.30 14.39 -19.94
CA THR A 97 -25.82 13.73 -21.14
C THR A 97 -25.13 14.29 -22.39
N VAL A 98 -24.42 13.43 -23.12
CA VAL A 98 -23.90 13.70 -24.46
C VAL A 98 -24.89 13.15 -25.47
N THR A 99 -25.36 13.98 -26.42
CA THR A 99 -26.35 13.57 -27.42
C THR A 99 -25.85 13.84 -28.83
N ALA A 100 -25.74 12.83 -29.67
CA ALA A 100 -25.51 12.99 -31.10
C ALA A 100 -26.83 12.96 -31.86
N LYS A 101 -27.08 13.96 -32.70
CA LYS A 101 -28.33 14.12 -33.44
C LYS A 101 -28.09 14.49 -34.90
N THR A 102 -28.86 13.89 -35.80
CA THR A 102 -29.07 14.31 -37.19
C THR A 102 -30.53 14.74 -37.36
N SER A 103 -30.96 15.10 -38.57
CA SER A 103 -32.36 15.45 -38.83
C SER A 103 -33.35 14.30 -38.53
N SER A 104 -32.90 13.04 -38.63
CA SER A 104 -33.77 11.86 -38.54
C SER A 104 -33.47 10.91 -37.37
N VAL A 105 -32.30 11.02 -36.74
CA VAL A 105 -31.80 10.03 -35.77
C VAL A 105 -31.10 10.72 -34.60
N LYS A 106 -31.28 10.21 -33.38
CA LYS A 106 -30.55 10.65 -32.18
C LYS A 106 -30.07 9.46 -31.34
N ALA A 107 -28.94 9.61 -30.66
CA ALA A 107 -28.43 8.69 -29.66
C ALA A 107 -27.72 9.47 -28.53
N SER A 108 -27.75 8.94 -27.31
CA SER A 108 -27.19 9.60 -26.13
C SER A 108 -26.37 8.64 -25.28
N ALA A 109 -25.37 9.16 -24.59
CA ALA A 109 -24.58 8.48 -23.58
C ALA A 109 -24.31 9.43 -22.40
N LEU A 110 -24.06 8.87 -21.22
CA LEU A 110 -23.73 9.64 -20.03
C LEU A 110 -22.21 9.74 -19.88
N PHE A 111 -21.71 10.95 -19.66
CA PHE A 111 -20.37 11.20 -19.17
C PHE A 111 -20.43 11.44 -17.67
N ALA A 112 -19.70 10.65 -16.88
CA ALA A 112 -19.64 10.84 -15.43
C ALA A 112 -18.57 11.88 -15.07
N VAL A 113 -18.99 13.07 -14.64
CA VAL A 113 -18.07 14.11 -14.20
C VAL A 113 -17.52 13.74 -12.84
N GLN A 114 -16.21 13.56 -12.79
CA GLN A 114 -15.46 13.34 -11.57
C GLN A 114 -15.01 14.69 -11.02
N ALA A 115 -15.03 14.87 -9.70
CA ALA A 115 -14.33 15.99 -9.10
C ALA A 115 -12.85 15.93 -9.53
N ALA A 116 -12.23 17.08 -9.81
CA ALA A 116 -10.79 17.12 -9.94
C ALA A 116 -10.19 16.51 -8.68
N ALA A 117 -9.29 15.55 -8.82
CA ALA A 117 -8.58 14.99 -7.67
C ALA A 117 -7.88 16.16 -6.97
N THR A 118 -8.26 16.45 -5.73
CA THR A 118 -7.51 17.38 -4.90
C THR A 118 -6.10 16.80 -4.79
N PRO A 119 -5.04 17.53 -5.20
CA PRO A 119 -3.70 17.02 -5.05
C PRO A 119 -3.46 16.71 -3.58
N PRO A 120 -2.77 15.59 -3.26
CA PRO A 120 -2.52 15.23 -1.88
C PRO A 120 -1.76 16.36 -1.18
N PRO A 121 -2.02 16.60 0.12
CA PRO A 121 -1.32 17.62 0.88
C PRO A 121 0.21 17.47 0.77
N PRO A 122 0.99 18.56 0.71
CA PRO A 122 2.44 18.45 0.65
C PRO A 122 3.00 17.75 1.91
N ALA A 123 4.20 17.19 1.79
CA ALA A 123 4.93 16.71 2.95
C ALA A 123 5.36 17.89 3.84
N SER A 124 5.37 17.68 5.16
CA SER A 124 5.86 18.67 6.12
C SER A 124 7.38 18.61 6.27
N ASN A 125 7.98 19.74 6.63
CA ASN A 125 9.39 19.89 6.98
C ASN A 125 9.65 19.90 8.50
N ALA A 126 8.65 19.57 9.32
CA ALA A 126 8.80 19.46 10.77
C ALA A 126 9.87 18.42 11.14
N LEU A 127 10.60 18.67 12.24
CA LEU A 127 11.65 17.77 12.72
C LEU A 127 11.12 16.36 13.00
N LEU A 128 9.98 16.28 13.69
CA LEU A 128 9.26 15.02 13.87
C LEU A 128 8.55 14.66 12.56
N ARG A 129 9.10 13.70 11.81
CA ARG A 129 8.50 13.20 10.57
C ARG A 129 7.27 12.33 10.85
N PHE A 130 6.32 12.33 9.90
CA PHE A 130 5.19 11.40 9.89
C PHE A 130 5.36 10.38 8.77
N GLY A 131 5.07 9.12 9.08
CA GLY A 131 4.99 8.00 8.15
C GLY A 131 3.70 7.20 8.33
N ALA A 132 3.44 6.28 7.41
CA ALA A 132 2.25 5.43 7.46
C ALA A 132 2.52 4.00 6.99
N ALA A 133 1.80 3.05 7.57
CA ALA A 133 1.57 1.71 7.04
C ALA A 133 0.09 1.58 6.68
N THR A 134 -0.24 0.99 5.54
CA THR A 134 -1.63 0.69 5.16
C THR A 134 -1.75 -0.77 4.75
N ALA A 135 -2.98 -1.30 4.70
CA ALA A 135 -3.22 -2.72 4.42
C ALA A 135 -2.75 -3.13 3.01
N GLY A 136 -3.01 -2.31 2.00
CA GLY A 136 -2.58 -2.55 0.62
C GLY A 136 -1.11 -2.18 0.35
N GLY A 137 -0.41 -1.62 1.34
CA GLY A 137 1.02 -1.31 1.26
C GLY A 137 1.37 -0.24 0.22
N PRO A 138 2.63 -0.21 -0.25
CA PRO A 138 3.16 0.88 -1.07
C PRO A 138 2.46 1.12 -2.42
N LEU A 139 1.82 0.09 -2.97
CA LEU A 139 1.12 0.19 -4.26
C LEU A 139 -0.33 0.67 -4.11
N ALA A 140 -0.87 0.71 -2.90
CA ALA A 140 -2.23 1.16 -2.63
C ALA A 140 -2.29 2.70 -2.53
N SER A 141 -2.12 3.37 -3.67
CA SER A 141 -2.06 4.84 -3.73
C SER A 141 -3.29 5.52 -3.10
N ALA A 142 -4.48 4.94 -3.28
CA ALA A 142 -5.72 5.47 -2.71
C ALA A 142 -5.75 5.45 -1.18
N GLU A 143 -5.22 4.38 -0.55
CA GLU A 143 -5.12 4.30 0.91
C GLU A 143 -4.11 5.34 1.44
N LEU A 144 -2.98 5.50 0.76
CA LEU A 144 -1.98 6.50 1.13
C LEU A 144 -2.49 7.94 0.92
N ASP A 145 -3.31 8.19 -0.10
CA ASP A 145 -3.97 9.49 -0.34
C ASP A 145 -5.05 9.79 0.71
N GLU A 146 -5.78 8.77 1.17
CA GLU A 146 -6.71 8.89 2.30
C GLU A 146 -5.95 9.27 3.57
N VAL A 147 -4.87 8.55 3.89
CA VAL A 147 -4.02 8.87 5.05
C VAL A 147 -3.49 10.30 4.96
N ALA A 148 -3.00 10.72 3.79
CA ALA A 148 -2.51 12.09 3.60
C ALA A 148 -3.61 13.14 3.83
N THR A 149 -4.84 12.87 3.37
CA THR A 149 -5.99 13.74 3.56
C THR A 149 -6.39 13.85 5.05
N LEU A 150 -6.42 12.71 5.75
CA LEU A 150 -6.71 12.62 7.17
C LEU A 150 -5.64 13.33 8.00
N ALA A 151 -4.37 13.15 7.67
CA ALA A 151 -3.23 13.75 8.36
C ALA A 151 -3.06 15.25 8.05
N GLY A 152 -3.53 15.72 6.89
CA GLY A 152 -3.27 17.09 6.42
C GLY A 152 -1.84 17.32 5.94
N GLU A 153 -1.11 16.25 5.62
CA GLU A 153 0.23 16.22 5.04
C GLU A 153 0.52 14.83 4.45
N ASN A 154 1.36 14.77 3.42
CA ASN A 154 1.83 13.49 2.88
C ASN A 154 2.78 12.79 3.86
N PRO A 155 2.62 11.47 4.11
CA PRO A 155 3.61 10.68 4.83
C PRO A 155 4.98 10.76 4.13
N THR A 156 6.05 10.96 4.91
CA THR A 156 7.44 11.00 4.43
C THR A 156 8.16 9.66 4.60
N MET A 157 7.50 8.67 5.20
CA MET A 157 7.95 7.30 5.33
C MET A 157 6.76 6.38 5.05
N VAL A 158 6.97 5.30 4.30
CA VAL A 158 5.93 4.28 4.08
C VAL A 158 6.49 2.93 4.52
N LEU A 159 5.85 2.35 5.53
CA LEU A 159 6.20 1.04 6.07
C LEU A 159 5.53 -0.06 5.23
N SER A 160 6.28 -1.10 4.94
CA SER A 160 5.78 -2.32 4.31
C SER A 160 6.52 -3.54 4.85
N TYR A 161 5.94 -4.72 4.67
CA TYR A 161 6.51 -5.98 5.14
C TYR A 161 6.88 -6.86 3.96
N LYS A 162 8.00 -7.57 4.09
CA LYS A 162 8.43 -8.64 3.20
C LYS A 162 9.00 -9.78 4.01
N ASP A 163 8.64 -11.00 3.63
CA ASP A 163 9.25 -12.20 4.20
C ASP A 163 10.51 -12.63 3.41
N PHE A 164 11.15 -13.71 3.81
CA PHE A 164 12.39 -14.21 3.18
C PHE A 164 12.16 -14.92 1.84
N LEU A 165 10.93 -15.30 1.53
CA LEU A 165 10.57 -15.93 0.26
C LEU A 165 10.36 -14.89 -0.84
N GLN A 166 10.03 -13.66 -0.47
CA GLN A 166 9.77 -12.58 -1.40
C GLN A 166 11.05 -11.99 -2.01
N ALA A 167 10.92 -11.59 -3.28
CA ALA A 167 11.96 -10.85 -3.99
C ALA A 167 12.05 -9.39 -3.49
N PRO A 168 13.18 -8.70 -3.73
CA PRO A 168 13.32 -7.28 -3.42
C PRO A 168 12.21 -6.46 -4.10
N PRO A 169 11.45 -5.63 -3.37
CA PRO A 169 10.19 -5.08 -3.88
C PRO A 169 10.39 -3.77 -4.66
N LEU A 170 11.23 -3.77 -5.70
CA LEU A 170 11.66 -2.54 -6.39
C LEU A 170 10.50 -1.66 -6.89
N ALA A 171 9.42 -2.26 -7.40
CA ALA A 171 8.23 -1.53 -7.83
C ALA A 171 7.52 -0.82 -6.66
N GLU A 172 7.48 -1.46 -5.49
CA GLU A 172 6.94 -0.86 -4.27
C GLU A 172 7.83 0.31 -3.81
N LEU A 173 9.15 0.12 -3.81
CA LEU A 173 10.10 1.16 -3.44
C LEU A 173 9.99 2.39 -4.35
N ASP A 174 9.85 2.17 -5.67
CA ASP A 174 9.62 3.25 -6.64
C ASP A 174 8.29 3.96 -6.42
N ALA A 175 7.23 3.24 -6.06
CA ALA A 175 5.94 3.85 -5.72
C ALA A 175 6.03 4.74 -4.47
N VAL A 176 6.79 4.34 -3.44
CA VAL A 176 7.05 5.19 -2.28
C VAL A 176 7.85 6.43 -2.67
N GLN A 177 8.91 6.27 -3.45
CA GLN A 177 9.75 7.39 -3.91
C GLN A 177 8.97 8.38 -4.79
N ALA A 178 8.05 7.91 -5.63
CA ALA A 178 7.18 8.76 -6.44
C ALA A 178 6.27 9.68 -5.61
N ARG A 179 6.05 9.35 -4.33
CA ARG A 179 5.32 10.19 -3.36
C ARG A 179 6.23 11.15 -2.58
N GLY A 180 7.54 11.13 -2.83
CA GLY A 180 8.53 11.90 -2.07
C GLY A 180 8.79 11.34 -0.67
N ALA A 181 8.47 10.07 -0.43
CA ALA A 181 8.68 9.39 0.84
C ALA A 181 9.88 8.43 0.78
N THR A 182 10.42 8.08 1.95
CA THR A 182 11.44 7.02 2.10
C THR A 182 10.75 5.68 2.38
N PRO A 183 11.04 4.61 1.63
CA PRO A 183 10.52 3.28 1.97
C PRO A 183 11.18 2.76 3.24
N LEU A 184 10.36 2.25 4.16
CA LEU A 184 10.76 1.49 5.34
C LEU A 184 10.28 0.05 5.16
N VAL A 185 11.20 -0.86 4.88
CA VAL A 185 10.89 -2.27 4.64
C VAL A 185 11.20 -3.07 5.90
N THR A 186 10.16 -3.57 6.55
CA THR A 186 10.30 -4.63 7.56
C THR A 186 10.59 -5.93 6.83
N TRP A 187 11.78 -6.48 7.06
CA TRP A 187 12.21 -7.71 6.40
C TRP A 187 12.27 -8.85 7.40
N GLU A 188 11.36 -9.79 7.25
CA GLU A 188 11.02 -10.78 8.25
C GLU A 188 11.64 -12.14 7.88
N PRO A 189 12.52 -12.72 8.71
CA PRO A 189 13.17 -14.00 8.44
C PRO A 189 12.25 -15.20 8.71
N TRP A 190 11.24 -15.39 7.85
CA TRP A 190 10.31 -16.52 7.91
C TRP A 190 9.60 -16.72 6.56
N ALA A 191 8.77 -17.77 6.47
CA ALA A 191 7.71 -17.86 5.48
C ALA A 191 6.41 -17.34 6.08
N TRP A 192 5.88 -16.24 5.55
CA TRP A 192 4.62 -15.70 6.02
C TRP A 192 3.48 -16.72 5.83
N GLY A 193 2.60 -16.82 6.82
CA GLY A 193 1.52 -17.82 6.85
C GLY A 193 1.92 -19.19 7.40
N GLY A 194 3.21 -19.42 7.68
CA GLY A 194 3.71 -20.65 8.30
C GLY A 194 3.55 -20.73 9.83
N GLY A 195 3.12 -19.65 10.48
CA GLY A 195 3.01 -19.56 11.95
C GLY A 195 4.36 -19.37 12.65
N VAL A 196 4.40 -19.53 13.98
CA VAL A 196 5.59 -19.27 14.80
C VAL A 196 6.58 -20.44 14.78
N ASP A 197 6.12 -21.67 14.63
CA ASP A 197 6.96 -22.88 14.62
C ASP A 197 7.63 -23.05 13.25
N GLN A 198 8.83 -22.47 13.10
CA GLN A 198 9.57 -22.41 11.84
C GLN A 198 11.09 -22.54 12.05
N PRO A 199 11.59 -23.66 12.61
CA PRO A 199 13.02 -23.86 12.90
C PRO A 199 13.92 -23.87 11.65
N ALA A 200 13.35 -23.98 10.45
CA ALA A 200 14.10 -23.80 9.21
C ALA A 200 14.62 -22.36 9.02
N TYR A 201 14.04 -21.38 9.73
CA TYR A 201 14.45 -19.98 9.74
C TYR A 201 15.05 -19.55 11.09
N ALA A 202 15.54 -20.51 11.88
CA ALA A 202 16.24 -20.20 13.13
C ALA A 202 17.45 -19.29 12.88
N LEU A 203 17.74 -18.44 13.87
CA LEU A 203 18.75 -17.39 13.81
C LEU A 203 20.16 -17.96 13.59
N ASP A 204 20.46 -19.13 14.16
CA ASP A 204 21.74 -19.82 13.99
C ASP A 204 21.98 -20.24 12.53
N ARG A 205 20.93 -20.67 11.81
CA ARG A 205 20.99 -20.98 10.37
C ARG A 205 21.23 -19.75 9.52
N ILE A 206 20.60 -18.62 9.90
CA ILE A 206 20.82 -17.34 9.24
C ILE A 206 22.28 -16.91 9.43
N ALA A 207 22.78 -16.97 10.67
CA ALA A 207 24.17 -16.65 10.99
C ALA A 207 25.19 -17.61 10.34
N ALA A 208 24.79 -18.87 10.08
CA ALA A 208 25.61 -19.86 9.38
C ALA A 208 25.66 -19.65 7.85
N GLY A 209 24.86 -18.72 7.30
CA GLY A 209 24.85 -18.37 5.89
C GLY A 209 23.91 -19.18 5.00
N ASP A 210 22.98 -19.95 5.57
CA ASP A 210 22.00 -20.73 4.80
C ASP A 210 21.12 -19.86 3.88
N PHE A 211 21.02 -18.56 4.19
CA PHE A 211 20.21 -17.58 3.46
C PHE A 211 21.04 -16.59 2.64
N ASP A 212 22.36 -16.76 2.52
CA ASP A 212 23.26 -15.79 1.87
C ASP A 212 22.91 -15.53 0.41
N ALA A 213 22.50 -16.56 -0.33
CA ALA A 213 22.06 -16.37 -1.71
C ALA A 213 20.89 -15.38 -1.83
N ARG A 214 19.97 -15.39 -0.87
CA ARG A 214 18.84 -14.44 -0.81
C ARG A 214 19.32 -13.06 -0.38
N ILE A 215 20.18 -12.98 0.64
CA ILE A 215 20.69 -11.70 1.16
C ILE A 215 21.53 -10.98 0.08
N LEU A 216 22.37 -11.72 -0.64
CA LEU A 216 23.13 -11.22 -1.79
C LEU A 216 22.21 -10.71 -2.90
N GLN A 217 21.16 -11.45 -3.23
CA GLN A 217 20.18 -11.01 -4.23
C GLN A 217 19.51 -9.69 -3.82
N TRP A 218 19.13 -9.56 -2.54
CA TRP A 218 18.57 -8.31 -2.00
C TRP A 218 19.57 -7.17 -2.05
N GLY A 219 20.81 -7.38 -1.57
CA GLY A 219 21.85 -6.36 -1.60
C GLY A 219 22.17 -5.88 -3.02
N GLN A 220 22.32 -6.78 -3.99
CA GLN A 220 22.56 -6.45 -5.39
C GLN A 220 21.41 -5.64 -6.01
N ALA A 221 20.17 -6.02 -5.72
CA ALA A 221 18.99 -5.30 -6.21
C ALA A 221 18.89 -3.89 -5.63
N LEU A 222 19.11 -3.74 -4.32
CA LEU A 222 19.07 -2.43 -3.65
C LEU A 222 20.24 -1.54 -4.07
N THR A 223 21.43 -2.11 -4.28
CA THR A 223 22.59 -1.40 -4.85
C THR A 223 22.27 -0.87 -6.25
N SER A 224 21.69 -1.72 -7.10
CA SER A 224 21.31 -1.34 -8.47
C SER A 224 20.20 -0.30 -8.49
N TRP A 225 19.29 -0.34 -7.51
CA TRP A 225 18.21 0.64 -7.37
C TRP A 225 18.73 2.01 -6.91
N GLY A 226 19.75 2.03 -6.04
CA GLY A 226 20.59 3.21 -5.77
C GLY A 226 19.94 4.39 -5.04
N LYS A 227 18.69 4.26 -4.57
CA LYS A 227 17.97 5.29 -3.82
C LYS A 227 17.92 4.96 -2.31
N PRO A 228 17.66 5.93 -1.42
CA PRO A 228 17.55 5.66 0.01
C PRO A 228 16.42 4.69 0.34
N VAL A 229 16.72 3.68 1.15
CA VAL A 229 15.76 2.74 1.75
C VAL A 229 16.15 2.47 3.19
N MET A 230 15.16 2.40 4.07
CA MET A 230 15.33 1.94 5.45
C MET A 230 14.96 0.46 5.51
N LEU A 231 15.87 -0.38 5.98
CA LEU A 231 15.66 -1.82 6.14
C LEU A 231 15.59 -2.18 7.62
N ARG A 232 14.46 -2.73 8.04
CA ARG A 232 14.11 -3.08 9.42
C ARG A 232 14.04 -4.60 9.55
N PHE A 233 15.21 -5.22 9.61
CA PHE A 233 15.35 -6.67 9.66
C PHE A 233 14.88 -7.23 11.02
N ALA A 234 14.11 -8.31 11.01
CA ALA A 234 13.79 -9.10 12.20
C ALA A 234 13.34 -8.24 13.43
N HIS A 235 12.31 -7.41 13.23
CA HIS A 235 11.75 -6.53 14.26
C HIS A 235 11.12 -7.26 15.46
N GLU A 236 10.85 -6.52 16.53
CA GLU A 236 10.19 -6.97 17.78
C GLU A 236 10.83 -8.24 18.39
N MET A 237 12.13 -8.38 18.20
CA MET A 237 12.91 -9.54 18.61
C MET A 237 12.94 -9.78 20.12
N ASN A 238 12.59 -8.78 20.93
CA ASN A 238 12.45 -8.89 22.38
C ASN A 238 11.10 -9.47 22.84
N GLY A 239 10.20 -9.74 21.90
CA GLY A 239 8.94 -10.44 22.11
C GLY A 239 9.10 -11.97 22.10
N ASN A 240 7.99 -12.69 21.93
CA ASN A 240 7.99 -14.15 21.79
C ASN A 240 7.03 -14.67 20.69
N TRP A 241 6.44 -13.77 19.92
CA TRP A 241 5.43 -14.08 18.89
C TRP A 241 6.02 -14.27 17.49
N TYR A 242 7.32 -14.06 17.32
CA TYR A 242 8.01 -14.24 16.05
C TYR A 242 9.02 -15.39 16.07
N PRO A 243 9.18 -16.11 14.93
CA PRO A 243 10.06 -17.27 14.85
C PRO A 243 11.55 -16.95 15.04
N TRP A 244 11.92 -15.67 14.95
CA TRP A 244 13.28 -15.15 15.14
C TRP A 244 13.53 -14.52 16.51
N ALA A 245 12.58 -14.64 17.45
CA ALA A 245 12.82 -14.23 18.83
C ALA A 245 13.73 -15.26 19.54
N GLU A 246 14.60 -14.79 20.43
CA GLU A 246 15.38 -15.69 21.29
C GLU A 246 14.44 -16.48 22.22
N GLY A 247 14.72 -17.77 22.41
CA GLY A 247 13.84 -18.71 23.12
C GLY A 247 12.74 -19.34 22.25
N VAL A 248 12.55 -18.88 21.01
CA VAL A 248 11.63 -19.48 20.03
C VAL A 248 12.43 -20.32 19.02
N ASN A 249 11.89 -21.45 18.53
CA ASN A 249 12.51 -22.29 17.50
C ASN A 249 13.95 -22.77 17.78
N GLY A 250 14.37 -22.79 19.05
CA GLY A 250 15.73 -23.16 19.44
C GLY A 250 16.74 -22.02 19.41
N ASN A 251 16.33 -20.79 19.07
CA ASN A 251 17.17 -19.60 19.12
C ASN A 251 17.67 -19.37 20.56
N GLN A 252 18.98 -19.22 20.73
CA GLN A 252 19.64 -18.98 22.00
C GLN A 252 19.97 -17.50 22.20
N ALA A 253 20.32 -17.14 23.43
CA ALA A 253 20.81 -15.80 23.75
C ALA A 253 22.06 -15.46 22.93
N GLY A 254 22.02 -14.35 22.20
CA GLY A 254 23.08 -13.87 21.32
C GLY A 254 22.92 -14.27 19.85
N ASP A 255 22.04 -15.23 19.52
CA ASP A 255 21.82 -15.66 18.14
C ASP A 255 21.22 -14.51 17.30
N TYR A 256 20.40 -13.65 17.92
CA TYR A 256 19.83 -12.50 17.22
C TYR A 256 20.92 -11.55 16.74
N VAL A 257 21.88 -11.24 17.62
CA VAL A 257 23.02 -10.37 17.30
C VAL A 257 23.90 -11.01 16.22
N ALA A 258 24.16 -12.32 16.30
CA ALA A 258 24.93 -13.03 15.29
C ALA A 258 24.25 -12.98 13.92
N ALA A 259 22.96 -13.28 13.85
CA ALA A 259 22.19 -13.23 12.61
C ALA A 259 22.12 -11.81 12.02
N TRP A 260 21.85 -10.80 12.86
CA TRP A 260 21.82 -9.40 12.41
C TRP A 260 23.13 -8.98 11.75
N ARG A 261 24.26 -9.22 12.43
CA ARG A 261 25.59 -8.84 11.93
C ARG A 261 25.92 -9.56 10.64
N HIS A 262 25.59 -10.85 10.56
CA HIS A 262 25.80 -11.65 9.36
C HIS A 262 25.00 -11.10 8.17
N VAL A 263 23.70 -10.87 8.33
CA VAL A 263 22.83 -10.30 7.28
C VAL A 263 23.32 -8.92 6.84
N HIS A 264 23.75 -8.08 7.79
CA HIS A 264 24.35 -6.78 7.50
C HIS A 264 25.62 -6.92 6.66
N ASP A 265 26.57 -7.76 7.07
CA ASP A 265 27.87 -7.88 6.42
C ASP A 265 27.76 -8.49 5.01
N VAL A 266 26.90 -9.50 4.84
CA VAL A 266 26.62 -10.08 3.52
C VAL A 266 25.99 -9.04 2.59
N MET A 267 25.02 -8.26 3.07
CA MET A 267 24.40 -7.21 2.25
C MET A 267 25.38 -6.07 1.95
N ALA A 268 26.16 -5.62 2.93
CA ALA A 268 27.17 -4.58 2.77
C ALA A 268 28.24 -4.98 1.73
N SER A 269 28.58 -6.27 1.65
CA SER A 269 29.52 -6.81 0.64
C SER A 269 29.07 -6.58 -0.82
N THR A 270 27.78 -6.34 -1.05
CA THR A 270 27.23 -6.04 -2.38
C THR A 270 27.43 -4.58 -2.82
N GLY A 271 27.87 -3.71 -1.91
CA GLY A 271 27.97 -2.26 -2.15
C GLY A 271 26.68 -1.48 -1.84
N ALA A 272 25.74 -2.08 -1.11
CA ALA A 272 24.43 -1.52 -0.76
C ALA A 272 24.50 -0.38 0.29
N GLY A 273 25.35 0.62 0.06
CA GLY A 273 25.53 1.78 0.96
C GLY A 273 24.34 2.75 0.99
N ASN A 274 23.32 2.53 0.17
CA ASN A 274 22.06 3.27 0.17
C ASN A 274 21.03 2.71 1.16
N VAL A 275 21.33 1.60 1.83
CA VAL A 275 20.47 0.98 2.84
C VAL A 275 20.79 1.55 4.23
N GLN A 276 19.77 2.04 4.92
CA GLN A 276 19.86 2.43 6.33
C GLN A 276 19.29 1.31 7.22
N TRP A 277 20.07 0.84 8.18
CA TRP A 277 19.69 -0.26 9.07
C TRP A 277 18.89 0.24 10.28
N VAL A 278 17.66 -0.26 10.41
CA VAL A 278 16.71 0.13 11.48
C VAL A 278 16.54 -1.00 12.48
N TRP A 279 17.15 -0.88 13.66
CA TRP A 279 17.02 -1.86 14.74
C TRP A 279 15.81 -1.53 15.62
N SER A 280 14.79 -2.39 15.61
CA SER A 280 13.43 -2.05 16.08
C SER A 280 12.84 -3.10 17.03
N PRO A 281 13.18 -3.08 18.33
CA PRO A 281 12.44 -3.84 19.33
C PRO A 281 11.01 -3.33 19.52
N ASN A 282 10.16 -4.16 20.14
CA ASN A 282 8.93 -3.70 20.78
C ASN A 282 9.28 -2.89 22.03
N VAL A 283 8.42 -1.96 22.43
CA VAL A 283 8.54 -1.26 23.73
C VAL A 283 8.82 -2.26 24.86
N PRO A 284 9.78 -1.99 25.77
CA PRO A 284 10.08 -2.91 26.86
C PRO A 284 8.86 -3.16 27.74
N TYR A 285 8.62 -4.42 28.09
CA TYR A 285 7.56 -4.83 29.00
C TYR A 285 8.06 -5.93 29.95
N TRP A 286 7.28 -6.19 31.00
CA TRP A 286 7.62 -7.24 31.96
C TRP A 286 7.72 -8.61 31.29
N GLY A 287 8.90 -9.21 31.31
CA GLY A 287 9.19 -10.51 30.68
C GLY A 287 9.66 -10.44 29.24
N SER A 288 9.80 -9.25 28.64
CA SER A 288 10.53 -9.09 27.37
C SER A 288 12.02 -9.37 27.55
N THR A 289 12.67 -9.85 26.49
CA THR A 289 14.12 -10.03 26.46
C THR A 289 14.83 -8.68 26.60
N ASP A 290 15.91 -8.64 27.37
CA ASP A 290 16.67 -7.39 27.59
C ASP A 290 17.27 -6.87 26.28
N LEU A 291 17.02 -5.59 25.99
CA LEU A 291 17.47 -4.91 24.78
C LEU A 291 18.99 -4.88 24.65
N ALA A 292 19.72 -4.84 25.78
CA ALA A 292 21.17 -4.85 25.76
C ALA A 292 21.76 -6.13 25.15
N GLY A 293 21.11 -7.28 25.36
CA GLY A 293 21.52 -8.57 24.78
C GLY A 293 21.23 -8.70 23.27
N LEU A 294 20.30 -7.89 22.77
CA LEU A 294 19.81 -7.92 21.39
C LEU A 294 20.42 -6.83 20.50
N TYR A 295 21.14 -5.86 21.08
CA TYR A 295 21.71 -4.74 20.34
C TYR A 295 22.98 -5.16 19.58
N PRO A 296 23.00 -5.09 18.23
CA PRO A 296 24.11 -5.60 17.43
C PRO A 296 25.34 -4.69 17.44
N GLY A 297 25.25 -3.51 18.05
CA GLY A 297 26.34 -2.54 18.17
C GLY A 297 26.24 -1.40 17.16
N ALA A 298 26.86 -0.27 17.50
CA ALA A 298 26.71 1.00 16.79
C ALA A 298 27.18 1.00 15.32
N GLY A 299 28.05 0.05 14.94
CA GLY A 299 28.54 -0.13 13.57
C GLY A 299 27.57 -0.86 12.64
N TYR A 300 26.50 -1.44 13.18
CA TYR A 300 25.53 -2.27 12.46
C TYR A 300 24.12 -1.66 12.40
N VAL A 301 23.96 -0.43 12.91
CA VAL A 301 22.66 0.24 13.08
C VAL A 301 22.79 1.70 12.73
N ASP A 302 21.93 2.20 11.84
CA ASP A 302 21.85 3.62 11.49
C ASP A 302 20.78 4.34 12.31
N ILE A 303 19.65 3.65 12.55
CA ILE A 303 18.48 4.17 13.25
C ILE A 303 18.06 3.13 14.29
N VAL A 304 17.82 3.57 15.53
CA VAL A 304 17.16 2.73 16.54
C VAL A 304 15.67 3.05 16.56
N ALA A 305 14.84 2.06 16.83
CA ALA A 305 13.41 2.22 16.75
C ALA A 305 12.63 1.47 17.84
N LEU A 306 11.36 1.83 17.98
CA LEU A 306 10.41 1.13 18.83
C LEU A 306 9.09 0.90 18.09
N ASP A 307 8.51 -0.27 18.32
CA ASP A 307 7.11 -0.53 18.04
C ASP A 307 6.32 -0.50 19.34
N GLY A 308 5.16 0.14 19.33
CA GLY A 308 4.34 0.25 20.52
C GLY A 308 2.91 0.69 20.24
N TYR A 309 1.96 0.02 20.89
CA TYR A 309 0.54 0.22 20.66
C TYR A 309 -0.20 0.51 21.96
N ASN A 310 -1.07 1.52 21.97
CA ASN A 310 -2.05 1.66 23.04
C ASN A 310 -3.25 0.74 22.74
N TRP A 311 -3.16 -0.49 23.23
CA TRP A 311 -4.21 -1.50 23.11
C TRP A 311 -5.50 -1.14 23.84
N GLY A 312 -5.46 -0.19 24.78
CA GLY A 312 -6.66 0.18 25.51
C GLY A 312 -7.28 -1.01 26.24
N THR A 313 -8.60 -1.11 26.25
CA THR A 313 -9.32 -2.30 26.75
C THR A 313 -9.81 -3.20 25.61
N SER A 314 -9.11 -3.21 24.47
CA SER A 314 -9.50 -4.05 23.32
C SER A 314 -9.17 -5.53 23.51
N GLN A 315 -8.22 -5.85 24.40
CA GLN A 315 -7.84 -7.20 24.75
C GLN A 315 -8.08 -7.45 26.25
N SER A 316 -8.32 -8.71 26.63
CA SER A 316 -8.53 -9.07 28.04
C SER A 316 -7.31 -8.83 28.93
N TRP A 317 -6.11 -8.80 28.33
CA TRP A 317 -4.83 -8.59 29.01
C TRP A 317 -4.33 -7.14 28.94
N SER A 318 -5.02 -6.24 28.23
CA SER A 318 -4.56 -4.88 27.99
C SER A 318 -5.30 -3.83 28.82
N SER A 319 -4.64 -2.70 29.03
CA SER A 319 -5.23 -1.49 29.60
C SER A 319 -4.83 -0.25 28.81
N TRP A 320 -5.57 0.85 29.00
CA TRP A 320 -5.19 2.14 28.45
C TRP A 320 -3.84 2.62 28.99
N VAL A 321 -2.97 3.08 28.10
CA VAL A 321 -1.63 3.59 28.44
C VAL A 321 -1.37 4.90 27.71
N ALA A 322 -0.84 5.90 28.42
CA ALA A 322 -0.50 7.19 27.81
C ALA A 322 0.83 7.11 27.02
N PRO A 323 1.04 7.95 25.99
CA PRO A 323 2.21 7.87 25.13
C PRO A 323 3.56 7.93 25.86
N GLN A 324 3.68 8.81 26.86
CA GLN A 324 4.92 8.93 27.62
C GLN A 324 5.24 7.68 28.45
N ASP A 325 4.21 7.00 28.95
CA ASP A 325 4.37 5.77 29.75
C ASP A 325 4.66 4.58 28.84
N LEU A 326 4.08 4.58 27.64
CA LEU A 326 4.30 3.56 26.61
C LEU A 326 5.73 3.62 26.05
N PHE A 327 6.20 4.79 25.66
CA PHE A 327 7.46 4.94 24.91
C PHE A 327 8.65 5.42 25.76
N GLY A 328 8.41 6.15 26.86
CA GLY A 328 9.47 6.78 27.66
C GLY A 328 10.54 5.82 28.19
N PRO A 329 10.17 4.65 28.76
CA PRO A 329 11.15 3.65 29.19
C PRO A 329 12.01 3.14 28.03
N GLY A 330 11.39 2.80 26.90
CA GLY A 330 12.08 2.32 25.70
C GLY A 330 13.04 3.37 25.13
N ILE A 331 12.56 4.61 24.94
CA ILE A 331 13.39 5.73 24.43
C ILE A 331 14.61 5.94 25.35
N SER A 332 14.42 5.85 26.66
CA SER A 332 15.53 6.00 27.62
C SER A 332 16.56 4.87 27.51
N GLN A 333 16.13 3.62 27.30
CA GLN A 333 17.03 2.51 27.05
C GLN A 333 17.78 2.67 25.72
N LEU A 334 17.11 3.09 24.65
CA LEU A 334 17.73 3.35 23.35
C LEU A 334 18.83 4.40 23.44
N ARG A 335 18.60 5.49 24.18
CA ARG A 335 19.61 6.54 24.42
C ARG A 335 20.85 6.01 25.15
N GLY A 336 20.67 5.07 26.08
CA GLY A 336 21.77 4.43 26.79
C GLY A 336 22.57 3.47 25.91
N LEU A 337 21.88 2.68 25.07
CA LEU A 337 22.51 1.65 24.22
C LEU A 337 23.16 2.22 22.96
N ALA A 338 22.54 3.25 22.36
CA ALA A 338 22.84 3.73 21.02
C ALA A 338 22.94 5.26 20.99
N ALA A 339 23.74 5.84 21.89
CA ALA A 339 23.89 7.28 22.02
C ALA A 339 24.19 7.97 20.68
N GLY A 340 23.42 9.01 20.37
CA GLY A 340 23.55 9.82 19.15
C GLY A 340 22.91 9.23 17.89
N LYS A 341 22.36 8.01 17.95
CA LYS A 341 21.54 7.47 16.86
C LYS A 341 20.14 8.11 16.88
N PRO A 342 19.57 8.48 15.72
CA PRO A 342 18.18 8.94 15.67
C PRO A 342 17.22 7.82 16.10
N ILE A 343 16.14 8.21 16.76
CA ILE A 343 15.09 7.31 17.23
C ILE A 343 13.86 7.42 16.33
N LEU A 344 13.35 6.29 15.84
CA LEU A 344 12.10 6.19 15.09
C LEU A 344 11.05 5.41 15.88
N ILE A 345 9.83 5.89 15.98
CA ILE A 345 8.71 5.03 16.39
C ILE A 345 8.21 4.32 15.13
N ALA A 346 8.71 3.11 14.86
CA ALA A 346 8.56 2.44 13.57
C ALA A 346 7.15 1.85 13.37
N GLU A 347 6.43 1.60 14.46
CA GLU A 347 5.00 1.30 14.46
C GLU A 347 4.31 1.89 15.68
N VAL A 348 3.22 2.61 15.45
CA VAL A 348 2.36 3.10 16.53
C VAL A 348 0.90 3.26 16.10
N ALA A 349 0.00 2.88 17.00
CA ALA A 349 -1.41 3.26 16.94
C ALA A 349 -2.06 3.19 18.32
N SER A 350 -3.32 3.64 18.41
CA SER A 350 -4.15 3.54 19.60
C SER A 350 -5.52 2.97 19.28
N SER A 351 -6.06 2.18 20.21
CA SER A 351 -7.46 1.76 20.20
C SER A 351 -8.38 2.93 20.59
N GLU A 352 -9.65 2.82 20.25
CA GLU A 352 -10.74 3.67 20.77
C GLU A 352 -11.23 3.20 22.15
N LEU A 353 -10.90 1.98 22.57
CA LEU A 353 -11.44 1.37 23.77
C LEU A 353 -10.59 1.70 25.01
N GLY A 354 -11.21 2.08 26.12
CA GLY A 354 -10.54 2.32 27.40
C GLY A 354 -10.10 3.77 27.67
N GLY A 355 -10.33 4.69 26.73
CA GLY A 355 -9.99 6.11 26.86
C GLY A 355 -10.39 6.93 25.63
N SER A 356 -9.78 8.10 25.45
CA SER A 356 -10.02 8.96 24.27
C SER A 356 -8.86 8.88 23.29
N LYS A 357 -9.06 8.24 22.14
CA LYS A 357 -8.05 8.17 21.07
C LYS A 357 -7.69 9.54 20.53
N ALA A 358 -8.66 10.44 20.42
CA ALA A 358 -8.43 11.83 20.00
C ALA A 358 -7.43 12.55 20.92
N SER A 359 -7.63 12.48 22.24
CA SER A 359 -6.69 13.03 23.21
C SER A 359 -5.34 12.31 23.17
N TRP A 360 -5.34 10.99 22.97
CA TRP A 360 -4.12 10.19 22.87
C TRP A 360 -3.27 10.58 21.64
N ASN A 361 -3.89 10.75 20.47
CA ASN A 361 -3.23 11.19 19.25
C ASN A 361 -2.53 12.55 19.45
N THR A 362 -3.23 13.48 20.13
CA THR A 362 -2.68 14.80 20.46
C THR A 362 -1.49 14.68 21.40
N ALA A 363 -1.62 13.86 22.45
CA ALA A 363 -0.56 13.61 23.42
C ALA A 363 0.66 12.92 22.80
N LEU A 364 0.47 11.98 21.87
CA LEU A 364 1.56 11.26 21.20
C LEU A 364 2.43 12.24 20.41
N VAL A 365 1.80 13.03 19.53
CA VAL A 365 2.54 13.98 18.69
C VAL A 365 3.26 15.02 19.54
N SER A 366 2.61 15.54 20.58
CA SER A 366 3.22 16.48 21.52
C SER A 366 4.43 15.86 22.25
N TYR A 367 4.26 14.66 22.79
CA TYR A 367 5.32 13.95 23.52
C TYR A 367 6.53 13.65 22.63
N LEU A 368 6.31 13.09 21.45
CA LEU A 368 7.39 12.76 20.52
C LEU A 368 8.06 14.01 19.95
N SER A 369 7.31 15.08 19.68
CA SER A 369 7.88 16.34 19.19
C SER A 369 8.75 17.04 20.23
N ALA A 370 8.54 16.75 21.51
CA ALA A 370 9.38 17.24 22.61
C ALA A 370 10.69 16.44 22.77
N GLN A 371 10.87 15.33 22.03
CA GLN A 371 12.11 14.54 22.06
C GLN A 371 13.02 14.95 20.88
N PRO A 372 14.18 15.60 21.13
CA PRO A 372 15.01 16.16 20.05
C PRO A 372 15.68 15.11 19.16
N ASP A 373 15.83 13.88 19.66
CA ASP A 373 16.43 12.74 18.98
C ASP A 373 15.40 11.80 18.34
N VAL A 374 14.10 12.04 18.52
CA VAL A 374 13.05 11.30 17.83
C VAL A 374 12.80 11.93 16.47
N MET A 375 13.23 11.23 15.42
CA MET A 375 13.16 11.73 14.04
C MET A 375 11.78 11.60 13.41
N GLY A 376 10.89 10.78 13.98
CA GLY A 376 9.55 10.59 13.45
C GLY A 376 8.82 9.40 14.03
N PHE A 377 7.64 9.17 13.50
CA PHE A 377 6.83 7.99 13.79
C PHE A 377 6.07 7.52 12.56
N VAL A 378 5.73 6.24 12.50
CA VAL A 378 4.91 5.62 11.46
C VAL A 378 3.60 5.15 12.06
N TRP A 379 2.48 5.72 11.60
CA TRP A 379 1.17 5.29 12.05
C TRP A 379 0.75 3.99 11.37
N PHE A 380 0.35 2.99 12.15
CA PHE A 380 -0.17 1.72 11.65
C PHE A 380 -1.66 1.85 11.31
N HIS A 381 -1.97 2.26 10.07
CA HIS A 381 -3.33 2.58 9.61
C HIS A 381 -4.07 1.33 9.10
N LEU A 382 -4.39 0.39 10.00
CA LEU A 382 -5.05 -0.87 9.62
C LEU A 382 -6.24 -1.21 10.53
N GLN A 383 -7.26 -1.86 9.96
CA GLN A 383 -8.26 -2.59 10.74
C GLN A 383 -7.74 -4.01 10.95
N LYS A 384 -7.29 -4.34 12.18
CA LYS A 384 -6.67 -5.64 12.47
C LYS A 384 -7.17 -6.19 13.81
N GLU A 385 -6.31 -6.36 14.81
CA GLU A 385 -6.70 -6.85 16.15
C GLU A 385 -7.71 -5.92 16.83
N THR A 386 -7.60 -4.63 16.54
CA THR A 386 -8.62 -3.61 16.79
C THR A 386 -8.59 -2.57 15.65
N ASP A 387 -9.40 -1.52 15.74
CA ASP A 387 -9.39 -0.44 14.74
C ASP A 387 -8.25 0.55 15.02
N TRP A 388 -7.10 0.32 14.38
CA TRP A 388 -5.92 1.18 14.51
C TRP A 388 -5.99 2.43 13.63
N ARG A 389 -6.96 2.51 12.70
CA ARG A 389 -6.99 3.56 11.68
C ARG A 389 -7.15 4.95 12.28
N ILE A 390 -6.62 5.96 11.58
CA ILE A 390 -6.73 7.37 11.96
C ILE A 390 -8.20 7.79 12.00
N ASN A 391 -9.00 7.29 11.05
CA ASN A 391 -10.44 7.53 10.90
C ASN A 391 -11.32 6.45 11.57
N SER A 392 -10.84 5.80 12.63
CA SER A 392 -11.71 4.97 13.49
C SER A 392 -12.86 5.79 14.11
N SER A 393 -12.67 7.10 14.24
CA SER A 393 -13.69 8.10 14.54
C SER A 393 -13.33 9.47 13.94
N ASP A 394 -14.34 10.31 13.72
CA ASP A 394 -14.13 11.71 13.27
C ASP A 394 -13.26 12.50 14.25
N ALA A 395 -13.45 12.25 15.55
CA ALA A 395 -12.66 12.88 16.61
C ALA A 395 -11.18 12.48 16.55
N SER A 396 -10.89 11.19 16.32
CA SER A 396 -9.52 10.68 16.14
C SER A 396 -8.85 11.36 14.94
N ALA A 397 -9.53 11.42 13.79
CA ALA A 397 -8.99 12.03 12.57
C ALA A 397 -8.73 13.53 12.73
N ALA A 398 -9.69 14.27 13.28
CA ALA A 398 -9.56 15.71 13.52
C ALA A 398 -8.41 16.05 14.49
N ALA A 399 -8.29 15.28 15.57
CA ALA A 399 -7.22 15.46 16.55
C ALA A 399 -5.84 15.14 15.96
N PHE A 400 -5.74 14.05 15.19
CA PHE A 400 -4.49 13.66 14.54
C PHE A 400 -3.99 14.76 13.58
N LYS A 401 -4.87 15.26 12.70
CA LYS A 401 -4.59 16.39 11.80
C LYS A 401 -4.13 17.64 12.54
N SER A 402 -4.86 18.00 13.59
CA SER A 402 -4.58 19.21 14.38
C SER A 402 -3.23 19.10 15.10
N ALA A 403 -2.91 17.92 15.64
CA ALA A 403 -1.65 17.68 16.31
C ALA A 403 -0.45 17.72 15.35
N LEU A 404 -0.57 17.14 14.14
CA LEU A 404 0.44 17.23 13.09
C LEU A 404 0.64 18.66 12.57
N ALA A 405 -0.42 19.48 12.54
CA ALA A 405 -0.29 20.91 12.22
C ALA A 405 0.43 21.68 13.33
N ALA A 406 0.13 21.38 14.60
CA ALA A 406 0.69 22.08 15.76
C ALA A 406 2.19 21.83 15.95
N ARG A 407 2.72 20.64 15.62
CA ARG A 407 4.17 20.36 15.74
C ARG A 407 5.07 21.11 14.76
N ARG A 408 4.49 21.88 13.82
CA ARG A 408 5.24 22.63 12.80
C ARG A 408 5.76 23.98 13.30
N THR A 409 5.24 24.43 14.45
CA THR A 409 5.61 25.66 15.15
C THR A 409 6.43 25.32 16.37
#